data_AF-A0A7C1SQD1-F1
#
_entry.id   AF-A0A7C1SQD1-F1
#
_cell.length_a   1.000
_cell.length_b   1.000
_cell.length_c   1.000
_cell.angle_alpha   90.00
_cell.angle_beta   90.00
_cell.angle_gamma   90.00
#
_symmetry.space_group_name_H-M   'P 1'
#
loop_
_entity.id
_entity.type
_entity.pdbx_description
1 polymer ?
#
loop_
_entity_poly.entity_id
_entity_poly.type
_entity_poly.pdbx_seq_one_letter_code
_entity_poly.pdbx_strand_id
1 'polypeptide(L)' 'MHGCFGCVGKTVPDGRVGTPEDIAGLAIFLSSRAGAHVVGQVIASDGGTVATA' A
#
# COMPACT_ATOMS: atom_id res chain seq x y z
N MET A 1 7.77 20.95 -2.90
CA MET A 1 8.52 19.74 -2.47
C MET A 1 8.55 18.77 -3.64
N HIS A 2 9.38 19.06 -4.65
CA HIS A 2 9.48 18.25 -5.87
C HIS A 2 10.66 17.28 -5.74
N GLY A 3 10.48 16.24 -4.92
CA GLY A 3 11.37 15.09 -4.93
C GLY A 3 11.07 14.24 -6.16
N CYS A 4 12.10 13.71 -6.82
CA CYS A 4 11.95 12.81 -7.96
C CYS A 4 11.32 11.47 -7.52
N PHE A 5 10.02 11.44 -7.26
CA PHE A 5 9.31 10.18 -6.95
C PHE A 5 9.30 9.20 -8.13
N GLY A 6 9.56 9.70 -9.34
CA GLY A 6 9.63 8.88 -10.54
C GLY A 6 10.77 7.85 -10.55
N CYS A 7 11.89 8.08 -9.86
CA CYS A 7 12.93 7.05 -9.75
C CYS A 7 12.56 5.98 -8.72
N VAL A 8 11.89 6.37 -7.62
CA VAL A 8 11.44 5.45 -6.57
C VAL A 8 10.37 4.50 -7.11
N GLY A 9 9.41 4.98 -7.88
CA GLY A 9 8.37 4.13 -8.47
C GLY A 9 8.94 3.00 -9.35
N LYS A 10 10.06 3.23 -10.03
CA LYS A 10 10.71 2.21 -10.88
C LYS A 10 11.26 1.02 -10.09
N THR A 11 11.54 1.18 -8.80
CA THR A 11 12.04 0.10 -7.94
C THR A 11 10.92 -0.60 -7.17
N VAL A 12 9.69 -0.06 -7.20
CA VAL A 12 8.51 -0.70 -6.63
C VAL A 12 7.96 -1.69 -7.66
N PRO A 13 7.62 -2.94 -7.30
CA PRO A 13 7.18 -3.96 -8.26
C PRO A 13 5.95 -3.59 -9.09
N ASP A 14 5.01 -2.83 -8.53
CA ASP A 14 3.86 -2.32 -9.27
C ASP A 14 4.13 -1.03 -10.08
N GLY A 15 5.36 -0.52 -10.02
CA GLY A 15 5.86 0.55 -10.89
C GLY A 15 5.51 1.98 -10.47
N ARG A 16 4.90 2.19 -9.29
CA ARG A 16 4.57 3.54 -8.80
C ARG A 16 4.93 3.74 -7.34
N VAL A 17 5.02 5.01 -6.95
CA VAL A 17 5.01 5.38 -5.54
C VAL A 17 3.56 5.35 -5.06
N GLY A 18 3.33 4.73 -3.91
CA GLY A 18 2.02 4.70 -3.28
C GLY A 18 1.50 6.11 -2.98
N THR A 19 0.18 6.26 -3.00
CA THR A 19 -0.49 7.51 -2.68
C THR A 19 -1.21 7.42 -1.33
N PRO A 20 -1.58 8.55 -0.70
CA PRO A 20 -2.37 8.52 0.52
C PRO A 20 -3.67 7.71 0.40
N GLU A 21 -4.25 7.65 -0.79
CA GLU A 21 -5.48 6.92 -1.10
C GLU A 21 -5.30 5.40 -1.00
N ASP A 22 -4.10 4.86 -1.26
CA ASP A 22 -3.81 3.42 -1.12
C ASP A 22 -3.99 2.97 0.34
N ILE A 23 -3.47 3.77 1.28
CA ILE A 23 -3.61 3.51 2.73
C ILE A 23 -5.03 3.81 3.21
N ALA A 24 -5.65 4.88 2.69
CA ALA A 24 -7.04 5.19 3.02
C ALA A 24 -7.99 4.06 2.59
N GLY A 25 -7.77 3.47 1.42
CA GLY A 25 -8.51 2.30 0.94
C GLY A 25 -8.40 1.10 1.87
N LEU A 26 -7.17 0.78 2.34
CA LEU A 26 -6.96 -0.28 3.32
C LEU A 26 -7.65 0.02 4.66
N ALA A 27 -7.56 1.26 5.15
CA ALA A 27 -8.22 1.68 6.38
C ALA A 27 -9.75 1.59 6.27
N ILE A 28 -10.33 1.98 5.13
CA ILE A 28 -11.77 1.84 4.84
C ILE A 28 -12.16 0.37 4.83
N PHE A 29 -11.40 -0.51 4.16
CA PHE A 29 -11.65 -1.95 4.17
C PHE A 29 -11.70 -2.50 5.60
N LEU A 30 -10.68 -2.21 6.41
CA LEU A 30 -10.58 -2.66 7.80
C LEU A 30 -11.69 -2.10 8.69
N SER A 31 -12.13 -0.86 8.46
CA SER A 31 -13.20 -0.22 9.22
C SER A 31 -14.61 -0.65 8.78
N SER A 32 -14.72 -1.29 7.61
CA SER A 32 -15.99 -1.73 7.05
C SER A 32 -16.39 -3.14 7.51
N ARG A 33 -17.58 -3.58 7.11
CA ARG A 33 -18.02 -4.97 7.29
C ARG A 33 -17.13 -5.98 6.58
N ALA A 34 -16.41 -5.59 5.52
CA ALA A 34 -15.50 -6.49 4.81
C ALA A 34 -14.30 -6.89 5.69
N GLY A 35 -13.89 -6.03 6.63
CA GLY A 35 -12.84 -6.30 7.60
C GLY A 35 -13.29 -7.04 8.87
N ALA A 36 -14.57 -7.40 8.99
CA ALA A 36 -15.16 -7.87 10.26
C ALA A 36 -14.52 -9.12 10.87
N HIS A 37 -13.76 -9.89 10.08
CA HIS A 37 -13.03 -11.06 10.56
C HIS A 37 -11.53 -11.03 10.23
N VAL A 38 -10.99 -9.86 9.91
CA VAL A 38 -9.56 -9.65 9.66
C VAL A 38 -8.95 -9.06 10.93
N VAL A 39 -8.51 -9.94 11.83
CA VAL A 39 -8.02 -9.57 13.17
C VAL A 39 -6.62 -10.13 13.40
N GLY A 40 -5.77 -9.34 14.08
CA GLY A 40 -4.41 -9.75 14.44
C GLY A 40 -3.46 -9.89 13.25
N GLN A 41 -3.84 -9.37 12.08
CA GLN A 41 -3.05 -9.46 10.85
C GLN A 41 -2.20 -8.22 10.64
N VAL A 42 -1.00 -8.43 10.08
CA VAL A 42 -0.19 -7.38 9.47
C VAL A 42 -0.42 -7.45 7.96
N ILE A 43 -1.01 -6.40 7.38
CA ILE A 43 -1.32 -6.36 5.95
C ILE A 43 -0.33 -5.42 5.27
N ALA A 44 0.48 -5.97 4.37
CA ALA A 44 1.41 -5.19 3.58
C ALA A 44 0.66 -4.36 2.51
N SER A 45 0.95 -3.06 2.47
CA SER A 45 0.46 -2.12 1.45
C SER A 45 1.65 -1.30 0.95
N ASP A 46 2.51 -1.97 0.17
CA ASP A 46 3.87 -1.51 -0.18
C ASP A 46 4.20 -1.66 -1.68
N GLY A 47 3.18 -1.91 -2.49
CA GLY A 47 3.32 -2.17 -3.92
C GLY A 47 4.07 -3.45 -4.29
N GLY A 48 4.12 -4.42 -3.37
CA GLY A 48 4.73 -5.73 -3.57
C GLY A 48 6.21 -5.79 -3.20
N THR A 49 6.75 -4.71 -2.63
CA THR A 49 8.18 -4.55 -2.33
C THR A 49 8.71 -5.62 -1.37
N VAL A 50 7.96 -6.02 -0.34
CA VAL A 50 8.43 -7.01 0.64
C VAL A 50 8.31 -8.45 0.13
N ALA A 51 7.31 -8.74 -0.70
CA ALA A 51 7.02 -10.11 -1.13
C ALA A 51 7.72 -10.52 -2.44
N THR A 52 8.09 -9.55 -3.28
CA THR A 52 8.58 -9.79 -4.66
C THR A 52 9.99 -9.23 -4.91
N ALA A 53 10.62 -8.59 -3.91
CA ALA A 53 12.00 -8.12 -4.02
C ALA A 53 13.02 -9.26 -3.94
#